data_AF-A0A7C4GQG6-F1
#
_entry.id   AF-A0A7C4GQG6-F1
#
_cell.length_a   1.000
_cell.length_b   1.000
_cell.length_c   1.000
_cell.angle_alpha   90.00
_cell.angle_beta   90.00
_cell.angle_gamma   90.00
#
_symmetry.space_group_name_H-M   'P 1'
#
loop_
_entity.id
_entity.type
_entity.pdbx_description
1 polymer ?
#
loop_
_entity_poly.entity_id
_entity_poly.type
_entity_poly.pdbx_seq_one_letter_code
_entity_poly.pdbx_strand_id
1 'polypeptide(L)'
;MDEASLERVIDYIQYIKRLLDHVLVLLVAPRTVEEVMAKIPMELRDSVIVEETDDAFFVKPKVRLSSDDFCKILDRVKALGGDHVSVSKDVVFFKVLKRRG
;
A
#
# COMPACT_ATOMS: atom_id res chain seq x y z
N MET A 1 31.18 2.02 19.70
CA MET A 1 29.71 2.17 19.85
C MET A 1 29.21 0.88 20.44
N ASP A 2 28.60 0.93 21.63
CA ASP A 2 28.04 -0.24 22.31
C ASP A 2 26.66 -0.62 21.76
N GLU A 3 26.21 -1.83 22.10
CA GLU A 3 24.93 -2.41 21.71
C GLU A 3 23.73 -1.54 22.13
N ALA A 4 23.74 -1.00 23.35
CA ALA A 4 22.69 -0.11 23.84
C ALA A 4 22.58 1.20 23.03
N SER A 5 23.70 1.68 22.50
CA SER A 5 23.73 2.84 21.60
C SER A 5 23.17 2.51 20.21
N LEU A 6 23.41 1.29 19.71
CA LEU A 6 22.80 0.80 18.47
C LEU A 6 21.28 0.64 18.60
N GLU A 7 20.80 0.07 19.70
CA GLU A 7 19.36 -0.08 19.97
C GLU A 7 18.62 1.27 19.97
N ARG A 8 19.19 2.27 20.66
CA ARG A 8 18.62 3.63 20.65
C ARG A 8 18.53 4.24 19.26
N VAL A 9 19.53 4.00 18.41
CA VAL A 9 19.52 4.47 17.01
C VAL A 9 18.44 3.73 16.21
N ILE A 10 18.31 2.42 16.39
CA ILE A 10 17.27 1.62 15.73
C ILE A 10 15.87 2.12 16.13
N ASP A 11 15.62 2.32 17.43
CA ASP A 11 14.34 2.83 17.93
C ASP A 11 14.00 4.20 17.36
N TYR A 12 15.00 5.09 17.29
CA TYR A 12 14.83 6.41 16.71
C TYR A 12 14.50 6.35 15.20
N ILE A 13 15.19 5.49 14.45
CA ILE A 13 14.89 5.25 13.03
C ILE A 13 13.47 4.70 12.86
N GLN A 14 13.05 3.75 13.70
CA GLN A 14 11.69 3.21 13.66
C GLN A 14 10.64 4.27 13.98
N TYR A 15 10.93 5.17 14.93
CA TYR A 15 10.05 6.30 15.25
C TYR A 15 9.89 7.24 14.04
N ILE A 16 11.00 7.65 13.41
CA ILE A 16 10.96 8.50 12.21
C ILE A 16 10.17 7.81 11.10
N LYS A 17 10.40 6.51 10.88
CA LYS A 17 9.66 5.74 9.87
C LYS A 17 8.16 5.79 10.13
N ARG A 18 7.71 5.54 11.38
CA ARG A 18 6.28 5.63 11.73
C ARG A 18 5.73 7.04 11.48
N LEU A 19 6.47 8.08 11.84
CA LEU A 19 6.04 9.46 11.62
C LEU A 19 5.91 9.78 10.11
N LEU A 20 6.87 9.33 9.30
CA LEU A 20 6.80 9.46 7.84
C LEU A 20 5.62 8.71 7.25
N ASP A 21 5.35 7.47 7.71
CA ASP A 21 4.19 6.68 7.29
C ASP A 21 2.88 7.44 7.61
N HIS A 22 2.77 8.07 8.79
CA HIS A 22 1.63 8.92 9.16
C HIS A 22 1.48 10.16 8.26
N VAL A 23 2.57 10.89 8.00
CA VAL A 23 2.54 12.06 7.11
C VAL A 23 2.17 11.66 5.69
N LEU A 24 2.68 10.53 5.20
CA LEU A 24 2.37 10.00 3.88
C LEU A 24 0.87 9.72 3.74
N VAL A 25 0.26 9.07 4.73
CA VAL A 25 -1.20 8.86 4.77
C VAL A 25 -1.96 10.19 4.69
N LEU A 26 -1.52 11.22 5.42
CA LEU A 26 -2.18 12.52 5.37
C LEU A 26 -2.00 13.26 4.03
N LEU A 27 -1.01 12.92 3.22
CA LEU A 27 -0.73 13.63 1.96
C LEU A 27 -1.30 12.92 0.73
N VAL A 28 -1.15 11.60 0.65
CA VAL A 28 -1.41 10.83 -0.59
C VAL A 28 -2.45 9.73 -0.43
N ALA A 29 -2.88 9.40 0.79
CA ALA A 29 -3.85 8.32 0.96
C ALA A 29 -5.22 8.72 0.38
N PRO A 30 -5.85 7.79 -0.37
CA PRO A 30 -7.16 8.00 -0.93
C PRO A 30 -8.24 8.00 0.16
N ARG A 31 -9.36 8.63 -0.16
CA ARG A 31 -10.57 8.71 0.66
C ARG A 31 -11.67 7.77 0.20
N THR A 32 -11.68 7.42 -1.09
CA THR A 32 -12.73 6.58 -1.69
C THR A 32 -12.16 5.53 -2.63
N VAL A 33 -12.99 4.54 -2.97
CA VAL A 33 -12.66 3.50 -3.95
C VAL A 33 -12.37 4.10 -5.33
N GLU A 34 -13.08 5.14 -5.74
CA GLU A 34 -12.91 5.80 -7.04
C GLU A 34 -11.52 6.42 -7.17
N GLU A 35 -10.99 7.03 -6.09
CA GLU A 35 -9.64 7.59 -6.08
C GLU A 35 -8.57 6.50 -6.23
N VAL A 36 -8.77 5.33 -5.60
CA VAL A 36 -7.91 4.16 -5.78
C VAL A 36 -7.96 3.68 -7.23
N MET A 37 -9.17 3.45 -7.76
CA MET A 37 -9.38 2.95 -9.12
C MET A 37 -8.87 3.91 -10.20
N ALA A 38 -8.91 5.23 -9.95
CA ALA A 38 -8.35 6.22 -10.84
C ALA A 38 -6.83 6.08 -11.03
N LYS A 39 -6.11 5.55 -10.04
CA LYS A 39 -4.67 5.29 -10.12
C LYS A 39 -4.32 3.98 -10.84
N ILE A 40 -5.25 3.02 -10.87
CA ILE A 40 -5.04 1.75 -11.58
C ILE A 40 -5.01 2.03 -13.10
N PRO A 41 -4.03 1.48 -13.84
CA PRO A 41 -3.96 1.61 -15.29
C PRO A 41 -5.26 1.12 -15.93
N MET A 42 -5.75 1.86 -16.93
CA MET A 42 -7.09 1.64 -17.50
C MET A 42 -7.28 0.21 -17.99
N GLU A 43 -6.25 -0.35 -18.61
CA GLU A 43 -6.20 -1.71 -19.15
C GLU A 43 -6.22 -2.81 -18.07
N LEU A 44 -5.95 -2.48 -16.81
CA LEU A 44 -5.94 -3.41 -15.67
C LEU A 44 -7.11 -3.23 -14.71
N ARG A 45 -7.97 -2.22 -14.90
CA ARG A 45 -9.10 -1.94 -14.00
C ARG A 45 -10.07 -3.09 -13.90
N ASP A 46 -10.37 -3.74 -15.02
CA ASP A 46 -11.30 -4.87 -15.04
C ASP A 46 -10.70 -6.13 -14.40
N SER A 47 -9.37 -6.21 -14.33
CA SER A 47 -8.60 -7.30 -13.73
C SER A 47 -8.51 -7.23 -12.20
N VAL A 48 -8.98 -6.15 -11.59
CA VAL A 48 -8.96 -5.94 -10.13
C VAL A 48 -10.33 -5.59 -9.58
N ILE A 49 -10.53 -5.87 -8.29
CA ILE A 49 -11.62 -5.35 -7.48
C ILE A 49 -11.02 -4.61 -6.30
N VAL A 50 -11.64 -3.51 -5.90
CA VAL A 50 -11.23 -2.76 -4.71
C VAL A 50 -12.29 -2.99 -3.63
N GLU A 51 -11.85 -3.54 -2.51
CA GLU A 51 -12.67 -3.66 -1.31
C GLU A 51 -12.28 -2.58 -0.32
N GLU A 52 -13.26 -1.88 0.21
CA GLU A 52 -13.07 -0.86 1.24
C GLU A 52 -13.34 -1.46 2.62
N THR A 53 -12.47 -1.15 3.57
CA THR A 53 -12.68 -1.36 5.00
C THR A 53 -12.62 -0.01 5.73
N ASP A 54 -12.84 -0.02 7.04
CA ASP A 54 -12.80 1.20 7.86
C ASP A 54 -11.46 1.95 7.75
N ASP A 55 -10.36 1.19 7.61
CA ASP A 55 -8.99 1.72 7.71
C ASP A 55 -8.17 1.62 6.42
N ALA A 56 -8.65 0.90 5.42
CA ALA A 56 -7.86 0.61 4.23
C ALA A 56 -8.72 0.27 3.01
N PHE A 57 -8.07 0.32 1.85
CA PHE A 57 -8.54 -0.26 0.61
C PHE A 57 -7.67 -1.47 0.27
N PHE A 58 -8.32 -2.56 -0.15
CA PHE A 58 -7.67 -3.76 -0.65
C PHE A 58 -7.94 -3.89 -2.14
N VAL A 59 -6.89 -3.71 -2.96
CA VAL A 59 -6.95 -4.01 -4.38
C VAL A 59 -6.64 -5.50 -4.54
N LYS A 60 -7.64 -6.26 -4.96
CA LYS A 60 -7.54 -7.71 -5.16
C LYS A 60 -7.57 -8.04 -6.66
N PRO A 61 -6.61 -8.80 -7.18
CA PRO A 61 -6.70 -9.34 -8.52
C PRO A 61 -7.89 -10.30 -8.64
N LYS A 62 -8.70 -10.16 -9.70
CA LYS A 62 -9.77 -11.12 -10.05
C LYS A 62 -9.20 -12.37 -10.73
N VAL A 63 -8.03 -12.23 -11.35
CA VAL A 63 -7.29 -13.28 -12.04
C VAL A 63 -5.82 -13.20 -11.65
N ARG A 64 -5.06 -14.26 -11.92
CA ARG A 64 -3.60 -14.22 -11.74
C ARG A 64 -3.00 -13.18 -12.68
N LEU A 65 -2.29 -12.21 -12.12
CA LEU A 65 -1.59 -11.18 -12.88
C LEU A 65 -0.29 -11.74 -13.46
N SER A 66 0.10 -11.24 -14.63
CA SER A 66 1.47 -11.37 -15.11
C SER A 66 2.43 -10.59 -14.18
N SER A 67 3.72 -10.90 -14.21
CA SER A 67 4.72 -10.15 -13.45
C SER A 67 4.72 -8.67 -13.81
N ASP A 68 4.54 -8.35 -15.09
CA ASP A 68 4.52 -6.97 -15.57
C ASP A 68 3.29 -6.21 -15.06
N ASP A 69 2.10 -6.82 -15.14
CA ASP A 69 0.87 -6.19 -14.66
C ASP A 69 0.86 -6.06 -13.13
N PHE A 70 1.44 -7.03 -12.43
CA PHE A 70 1.69 -6.95 -11.00
C PHE A 70 2.57 -5.74 -10.65
N CYS A 71 3.72 -5.58 -11.32
CA CYS A 71 4.62 -4.45 -11.11
C CYS A 71 3.94 -3.12 -11.39
N LYS A 72 3.17 -3.01 -12.49
CA LYS A 72 2.41 -1.79 -12.82
C LYS A 72 1.42 -1.44 -11.71
N ILE A 73 0.67 -2.40 -11.18
CA ILE A 73 -0.29 -2.14 -10.09
C ILE A 73 0.47 -1.77 -8.81
N LEU A 74 1.54 -2.49 -8.49
CA LEU A 74 2.37 -2.21 -7.31
C LEU A 74 2.91 -0.78 -7.30
N ASP A 75 3.42 -0.29 -8.43
CA ASP A 75 3.96 1.07 -8.54
C ASP A 75 2.87 2.13 -8.27
N ARG A 76 1.64 1.89 -8.75
CA ARG A 76 0.51 2.79 -8.50
C ARG A 76 0.04 2.75 -7.05
N VAL A 77 0.03 1.57 -6.45
CA VAL A 77 -0.29 1.37 -5.03
C VAL A 77 0.75 2.06 -4.15
N LYS A 78 2.04 1.92 -4.45
CA LYS A 78 3.13 2.59 -3.73
C LYS A 78 3.04 4.11 -3.81
N ALA A 79 2.63 4.65 -4.96
CA ALA A 79 2.38 6.08 -5.11
C ALA A 79 1.22 6.60 -4.23
N LEU A 80 0.32 5.72 -3.81
CA LEU A 80 -0.74 6.01 -2.83
C LEU A 80 -0.31 5.74 -1.37
N GLY A 81 0.97 5.44 -1.14
CA GLY A 81 1.47 5.05 0.19
C GLY A 81 1.04 3.65 0.62
N GLY A 82 0.58 2.82 -0.32
CA GLY A 82 0.28 1.42 -0.07
C GLY A 82 1.45 0.48 -0.35
N ASP A 83 1.23 -0.80 -0.09
CA ASP A 83 2.16 -1.88 -0.44
C ASP A 83 1.38 -3.16 -0.76
N HIS A 84 2.06 -4.17 -1.29
CA HIS A 84 1.52 -5.50 -1.43
C HIS A 84 1.47 -6.24 -0.08
N VAL A 85 0.48 -7.12 0.06
CA VAL A 85 0.29 -8.02 1.18
C VAL A 85 0.06 -9.41 0.59
N SER A 86 1.00 -10.33 0.87
CA SER A 86 0.82 -11.74 0.51
C SER A 86 -0.17 -12.36 1.47
N VAL A 87 -1.32 -12.82 0.97
CA VAL A 87 -2.35 -13.51 1.76
C VAL A 87 -2.12 -15.02 1.78
N SER A 88 -1.56 -15.55 0.70
CA SER A 88 -1.05 -16.92 0.60
C SER A 88 0.07 -17.00 -0.43
N LYS A 89 0.57 -18.21 -0.72
CA LYS A 89 1.65 -18.46 -1.69
C LYS A 89 1.34 -17.94 -3.10
N ASP A 90 0.06 -17.88 -3.47
CA ASP A 90 -0.41 -17.53 -4.82
C ASP A 90 -1.39 -16.35 -4.83
N VAL A 91 -1.73 -15.79 -3.67
CA VAL A 91 -2.69 -14.70 -3.53
C VAL A 91 -1.98 -13.48 -2.97
N VAL A 92 -1.76 -12.49 -3.82
CA VAL A 92 -1.21 -11.19 -3.42
C VAL A 92 -2.29 -10.14 -3.57
N PHE A 93 -2.58 -9.45 -2.48
CA PHE A 93 -3.41 -8.24 -2.47
C PHE A 93 -2.52 -7.02 -2.38
N PHE A 94 -3.09 -5.86 -2.69
CA PHE A 94 -2.44 -4.59 -2.42
C PHE A 94 -3.26 -3.84 -1.37
N LYS A 95 -2.60 -3.35 -0.34
CA LYS A 95 -3.21 -2.58 0.73
C LYS A 95 -2.81 -1.13 0.60
N VAL A 96 -3.79 -0.25 0.55
CA VAL A 96 -3.60 1.20 0.62
C VAL A 96 -4.31 1.68 1.89
N LEU A 97 -3.61 2.42 2.76
CA LEU A 97 -4.26 2.97 3.95
C LEU A 97 -5.28 4.02 3.54
N LYS A 98 -6.39 4.09 4.26
CA LYS A 98 -7.46 5.06 4.01
C LYS A 98 -7.17 6.33 4.79
N ARG A 99 -7.30 7.49 4.13
CA ARG A 99 -7.25 8.77 4.82
C ARG A 99 -8.54 8.96 5.62
N ARG A 100 -8.42 8.99 6.95
CA ARG A 100 -9.53 9.42 7.81
C ARG A 100 -9.76 10.92 7.62
N GLY A 101 -11.03 11.29 7.44
CA GLY A 101 -11.48 12.68 7.33
C GLY A 101 -11.45 13.40 8.67
#